data_AF-A0A945EWB1-F1
#
_entry.id   AF-A0A945EWB1-F1
#
_cell.length_a   1.000
_cell.length_b   1.000
_cell.length_c   1.000
_cell.angle_alpha   90.00
_cell.angle_beta   90.00
_cell.angle_gamma   90.00
#
_symmetry.space_group_name_H-M   'P 1'
#
loop_
_entity.id
_entity.type
_entity.pdbx_description
1 polymer ?
#
loop_
_entity_poly.entity_id
_entity_poly.type
_entity_poly.pdbx_seq_one_letter_code
_entity_poly.pdbx_strand_id
1 'polypeptide(L)' 'PLHLDKLQQIIDRYPNVEEYIWAQEEPKNMGAWSFMLERLELVKLNVRSRKYYAVPAAGSSTRFKKRHKAVIDSVFDNK' A
#
# COMPACT_ATOMS: atom_id res chain seq x y z
N PRO A 1 -17.49 -5.44 3.73
CA PRO A 1 -16.77 -6.12 4.83
C PRO A 1 -15.48 -6.76 4.31
N LEU A 2 -14.42 -6.82 5.12
CA LEU A 2 -13.15 -7.42 4.72
C LEU A 2 -13.29 -8.95 4.73
N HIS A 3 -13.02 -9.60 3.59
CA HIS A 3 -13.17 -11.06 3.46
C HIS A 3 -11.89 -11.78 3.92
N LEU A 4 -11.77 -11.96 5.23
CA LEU A 4 -10.57 -12.54 5.86
C LEU A 4 -10.25 -13.96 5.35
N ASP A 5 -11.26 -14.82 5.20
CA ASP A 5 -11.06 -16.22 4.75
C ASP A 5 -10.39 -16.30 3.36
N LYS A 6 -10.80 -15.41 2.45
CA LYS A 6 -10.23 -15.35 1.10
C LYS A 6 -8.79 -14.82 1.13
N LEU A 7 -8.50 -13.88 2.01
CA LEU A 7 -7.14 -13.34 2.18
C LEU A 7 -6.20 -14.39 2.78
N GLN A 8 -6.66 -15.11 3.80
CA GLN A 8 -5.91 -16.20 4.42
C GLN A 8 -5.53 -17.27 3.38
N GLN A 9 -6.50 -17.72 2.57
CA GLN A 9 -6.24 -18.68 1.49
C GLN A 9 -5.17 -18.21 0.49
N ILE A 10 -5.06 -16.91 0.25
CA ILE A 10 -4.04 -16.36 -0.64
C ILE A 10 -2.68 -16.33 0.07
N ILE A 11 -2.65 -15.89 1.32
CA ILE A 11 -1.45 -15.82 2.17
C ILE A 11 -0.82 -17.21 2.31
N ASP A 12 -1.63 -18.24 2.58
CA ASP A 12 -1.16 -19.62 2.77
C ASP A 12 -0.46 -20.22 1.54
N ARG A 13 -0.67 -19.66 0.34
CA ARG A 13 0.02 -20.09 -0.88
C ARG A 13 1.49 -19.65 -0.95
N TYR A 14 1.90 -18.72 -0.09
CA TYR A 14 3.24 -18.15 -0.09
C TYR A 14 3.91 -18.31 1.29
N PRO A 15 4.40 -19.51 1.64
CA PRO A 15 4.91 -19.80 2.98
C PRO A 15 6.26 -19.14 3.32
N ASN A 16 7.03 -18.74 2.29
CA ASN A 16 8.39 -18.21 2.46
C ASN A 16 8.44 -16.67 2.28
N VAL A 17 7.35 -15.96 2.59
CA VAL A 17 7.28 -14.49 2.45
C VAL A 17 7.99 -13.83 3.63
N GLU A 18 8.92 -12.93 3.32
CA GLU A 18 9.62 -12.12 4.32
C GLU A 18 8.85 -10.83 4.66
N GLU A 19 8.17 -10.24 3.68
CA GLU A 19 7.46 -8.96 3.85
C GLU A 19 6.17 -8.90 3.04
N TYR A 20 5.10 -8.39 3.66
CA TYR A 20 3.85 -8.05 2.98
C TYR A 20 3.76 -6.54 2.79
N ILE A 21 3.61 -6.09 1.55
CA ILE A 21 3.59 -4.67 1.20
C ILE A 21 2.18 -4.27 0.76
N TRP A 22 1.65 -3.19 1.36
CA TRP A 22 0.47 -2.49 0.86
C TRP A 22 0.89 -1.34 -0.05
N ALA A 23 0.81 -1.55 -1.36
CA ALA A 23 1.09 -0.53 -2.36
C ALA A 23 -0.18 0.25 -2.71
N GLN A 24 -0.15 1.58 -2.61
CA GLN A 24 -1.25 2.45 -3.06
C GLN A 24 -0.74 3.75 -3.68
N GLU A 25 -1.49 4.29 -4.64
CA GLU A 25 -1.17 5.56 -5.28
C GLU A 25 -1.48 6.74 -4.37
N GLU A 26 -2.54 6.66 -3.58
CA GLU A 26 -3.03 7.73 -2.73
C GLU A 26 -2.03 8.09 -1.61
N PRO A 27 -2.09 9.32 -1.08
CA PRO A 27 -1.42 9.69 0.17
C PRO A 27 -1.76 8.70 1.30
N LYS A 28 -0.81 8.45 2.20
CA LYS A 28 -0.98 7.52 3.34
C LYS A 28 -2.19 7.84 4.25
N ASN A 29 -2.63 9.10 4.31
CA ASN A 29 -3.83 9.52 5.04
C ASN A 29 -5.14 9.37 4.22
N MET A 30 -5.06 8.77 3.04
CA MET A 30 -6.17 8.59 2.12
C MET A 30 -6.17 7.14 1.61
N GLY A 31 -7.20 6.81 0.83
CA GLY A 31 -7.38 5.46 0.28
C GLY A 31 -7.77 4.46 1.36
N ALA A 32 -7.47 3.19 1.11
CA ALA A 32 -7.85 2.10 1.99
C ALA A 32 -6.81 1.76 3.06
N TRP A 33 -5.66 2.46 3.11
CA TRP A 33 -4.59 2.13 4.05
C TRP A 33 -5.05 2.12 5.51
N SER A 34 -5.78 3.15 5.97
CA SER A 34 -6.29 3.19 7.36
C SER A 34 -7.24 2.04 7.65
N PHE A 35 -8.15 1.74 6.71
CA PHE A 35 -9.07 0.63 6.83
C PHE A 35 -8.35 -0.72 6.92
N MET A 36 -7.35 -0.96 6.07
CA MET A 36 -6.56 -2.18 6.09
C MET A 36 -5.70 -2.30 7.35
N LEU A 37 -5.11 -1.19 7.80
CA LEU A 37 -4.33 -1.13 9.03
C LEU A 37 -5.16 -1.49 10.27
N GLU A 38 -6.44 -1.12 10.30
CA GLU A 38 -7.35 -1.39 11.42
C GLU A 38 -8.08 -2.75 11.34
N ARG A 39 -8.15 -3.37 10.16
CA ARG A 39 -9.01 -4.55 9.93
C ARG A 39 -8.24 -5.80 9.52
N LEU A 40 -7.02 -5.67 8.99
CA LEU A 40 -6.23 -6.83 8.61
C LEU A 40 -5.31 -7.24 9.75
N GLU A 41 -5.71 -8.29 10.46
CA GLU A 41 -4.94 -8.85 11.58
C GLU A 41 -4.11 -10.08 11.17
N LEU A 42 -4.27 -10.57 9.94
CA LEU A 42 -3.63 -11.82 9.47
C LEU A 42 -2.12 -11.67 9.27
N VAL A 43 -1.67 -10.51 8.80
CA VAL A 43 -0.27 -10.22 8.49
C VAL A 43 0.06 -8.75 8.77
N LYS A 44 1.32 -8.48 9.09
CA LYS A 44 1.82 -7.09 9.19
C LYS A 44 2.05 -6.53 7.79
N LEU A 45 1.25 -5.53 7.40
CA LEU A 45 1.45 -4.79 6.16
C LEU A 45 2.40 -3.62 6.35
N ASN A 46 3.39 -3.51 5.47
CA ASN A 46 4.21 -2.31 5.32
C ASN A 46 3.68 -1.48 4.15
N VAL A 47 3.26 -0.25 4.44
CA VAL A 47 2.69 0.63 3.40
C VAL A 47 3.78 1.26 2.54
N ARG A 48 3.58 1.22 1.22
CA ARG A 48 4.31 1.98 0.21
C ARG A 48 3.31 2.87 -0.53
N SER A 49 3.35 4.16 -0.19
CA SER A 49 2.38 5.14 -0.66
C SER A 49 2.99 6.53 -0.74
N ARG A 50 2.23 7.49 -1.27
CA ARG A 50 2.62 8.89 -1.22
C ARG A 50 2.64 9.37 0.25
N LYS A 51 3.51 10.33 0.55
CA LYS A 51 3.51 11.03 1.85
C LYS A 51 2.14 11.63 2.16
N TYR A 52 1.90 11.97 3.42
CA TYR A 52 0.68 12.68 3.82
C TYR A 52 0.54 13.96 3.00
N TYR A 53 -0.65 14.15 2.44
CA TYR A 53 -1.00 15.36 1.69
C TYR A 53 -2.40 15.82 2.09
N ALA A 54 -2.60 17.14 2.11
CA ALA A 54 -3.92 17.74 2.32
C ALA A 54 -4.82 17.62 1.07
N VAL A 55 -4.24 17.32 -0.10
CA VAL A 55 -4.94 17.24 -1.38
C VAL A 55 -4.72 15.86 -2.05
N PRO A 56 -5.72 15.34 -2.79
CA PRO A 56 -5.62 13.99 -3.39
C PRO A 56 -4.51 13.85 -4.44
N ALA A 57 -4.41 14.83 -5.33
CA ALA A 57 -3.50 14.78 -6.47
C ALA A 57 -2.70 16.08 -6.64
N ALA A 58 -1.57 15.99 -7.34
CA ALA A 58 -0.86 17.18 -7.78
C ALA A 58 -1.56 17.75 -9.02
N GLY A 59 -1.78 19.06 -9.07
CA GLY A 59 -2.35 19.72 -10.27
C GLY A 59 -1.43 19.75 -11.50
N SER A 60 -0.17 19.30 -11.37
CA SER A 60 0.79 19.19 -12.47
C SER A 60 1.05 17.73 -12.82
N SER A 61 0.82 17.37 -14.08
CA SER A 61 1.03 16.02 -14.63
C SER A 61 2.47 15.54 -14.46
N THR A 62 3.46 16.42 -14.68
CA THR A 62 4.88 16.10 -14.50
C THR A 62 5.20 15.75 -13.04
N ARG A 63 4.67 16.54 -12.08
CA ARG A 63 4.86 16.25 -10.65
C ARG A 63 4.15 14.97 -10.22
N PHE A 64 2.97 14.72 -10.77
CA PHE A 64 2.23 13.49 -10.53
C PHE A 64 3.02 12.26 -11.00
N LYS A 65 3.48 12.23 -12.26
CA LYS A 65 4.26 11.12 -12.82
C LYS A 65 5.52 10.83 -12.01
N LYS A 66 6.26 11.88 -11.62
CA LYS A 66 7.46 11.73 -10.78
C LYS A 66 7.16 11.09 -9.42
N ARG A 67 6.07 11.52 -8.76
CA ARG A 67 5.66 10.98 -7.45
C ARG A 67 5.14 9.56 -7.56
N HIS A 68 4.34 9.27 -8.58
CA HIS A 68 3.82 7.93 -8.83
C HIS A 68 4.94 6.93 -9.09
N LYS A 69 5.91 7.30 -9.94
CA LYS A 69 7.11 6.48 -10.18
C LYS A 69 7.89 6.21 -8.89
N ALA A 70 8.11 7.22 -8.06
CA ALA A 70 8.81 7.04 -6.79
C ALA A 70 8.10 6.06 -5.82
N VAL A 71 6.77 6.00 -5.86
CA VAL A 71 6.02 5.01 -5.06
C VAL A 71 6.23 3.60 -5.62
N ILE A 72 6.11 3.42 -6.93
CA ILE A 72 6.36 2.12 -7.58
C ILE A 72 7.78 1.64 -7.28
N ASP A 73 8.77 2.51 -7.45
CA ASP A 73 10.18 2.17 -7.18
C ASP A 73 10.35 1.74 -5.71
N SER A 74 9.65 2.38 -4.76
CA SER A 74 9.70 2.03 -3.34
C SER A 74 9.04 0.69 -2.97
N VAL A 75 8.17 0.14 -3.83
CA VAL A 75 7.53 -1.17 -3.60
C VAL A 75 8.53 -2.32 -3.76
N PHE A 76 9.53 -2.13 -4.62
CA PHE A 76 10.52 -3.17 -4.95
C PHE A 76 11.90 -2.91 -4.32
N ASP A 77 12.08 -1.81 -3.59
CA ASP A 77 13.32 -1.51 -2.89
C ASP A 77 13.33 -2.21 -1.52
N ASN A 78 14.20 -3.21 -1.36
CA ASN A 78 14.35 -4.03 -0.14
C ASN A 78 15.21 -3.34 0.94
N LYS A 79 15.17 -2.01 1.03
CA LYS A 79 15.93 -1.22 2.01
C LYS A 79 15.05 -0.61 3.08
#